data_AF-A0A0C2Z044-F1
#
_entry.id   AF-A0A0C2Z044-F1
#
_cell.length_a   1.000
_cell.length_b   1.000
_cell.length_c   1.000
_cell.angle_alpha   90.00
_cell.angle_beta   90.00
_cell.angle_gamma   90.00
#
_symmetry.space_group_name_H-M   'P 1'
#
loop_
_entity.id
_entity.type
_entity.pdbx_description
1 polymer ?
#
loop_
_entity_poly.entity_id
_entity_poly.type
_entity_poly.pdbx_seq_one_letter_code
_entity_poly.pdbx_strand_id
1 'polypeptide(L)'
;MQIMNLRIDDSFYPHFKAIIESFVKDKKIEVMDYKSYEYETIFSQNLLVSSVKDVQKRVFEAEKRVYNGEFLTQESYEEEMNRFFKEELGFDR
;
A
#
# COMPACT_ATOMS: atom_id res chain seq x y z
N MET A 1 21.04 -1.89 7.03
CA MET A 1 20.71 -2.46 8.36
C MET A 1 21.49 -3.74 8.55
N GLN A 2 22.11 -3.92 9.71
CA GLN A 2 22.80 -5.16 10.05
C GLN A 2 21.79 -6.15 10.65
N ILE A 3 21.55 -7.26 9.95
CA ILE A 3 20.64 -8.31 10.42
C ILE A 3 21.45 -9.29 11.27
N MET A 4 21.00 -9.54 12.50
CA MET A 4 21.60 -10.53 13.39
C MET A 4 20.75 -11.80 13.41
N ASN A 5 21.32 -12.92 13.01
CA ASN A 5 20.67 -14.22 13.09
C ASN A 5 20.99 -14.89 14.43
N LEU A 6 19.97 -15.27 15.19
CA LEU A 6 20.08 -15.97 16.47
C LEU A 6 19.57 -17.41 16.31
N ARG A 7 20.30 -18.37 16.89
CA ARG A 7 19.85 -19.75 17.05
C ARG A 7 19.51 -19.98 18.51
N ILE A 8 18.33 -20.53 18.75
CA ILE A 8 17.77 -20.67 20.09
C ILE A 8 17.16 -22.07 20.18
N ASP A 9 17.33 -22.75 21.30
CA ASP A 9 16.67 -24.02 21.57
C ASP A 9 15.15 -23.85 21.66
N ASP A 10 14.41 -24.82 21.11
CA ASP A 10 12.95 -24.80 21.08
C ASP A 10 12.33 -24.75 22.48
N SER A 11 12.97 -25.38 23.47
CA SER A 11 12.53 -25.34 24.87
C SER A 11 12.66 -23.96 25.50
N PHE A 12 13.59 -23.12 25.01
CA PHE A 12 13.80 -21.77 25.51
C PHE A 12 13.04 -20.71 24.72
N TYR A 13 12.57 -21.03 23.51
CA TYR A 13 11.85 -20.10 22.64
C TYR A 13 10.65 -19.40 23.32
N PRO A 14 9.79 -20.07 24.10
CA PRO A 14 8.67 -19.40 24.78
C PRO A 14 9.14 -18.34 25.79
N HIS A 15 10.24 -18.62 26.50
CA HIS A 15 10.81 -17.69 27.47
C HIS A 15 11.46 -16.50 26.78
N PHE A 16 12.23 -16.75 25.72
CA PHE A 16 12.81 -15.70 24.89
C PHE A 16 11.73 -14.75 24.34
N LYS A 17 10.65 -15.31 23.78
CA LYS A 17 9.51 -14.53 23.27
C LYS A 17 8.91 -13.63 24.36
N ALA A 18 8.67 -14.16 25.56
CA ALA A 18 8.11 -13.38 26.67
C ALA A 18 9.03 -12.21 27.10
N ILE A 19 10.37 -12.42 27.09
CA ILE A 19 11.35 -11.37 27.39
C ILE A 19 11.29 -10.26 26.34
N ILE A 20 11.29 -10.61 25.05
CA ILE A 20 11.20 -9.63 23.97
C ILE A 20 9.87 -8.87 24.02
N GLU A 21 8.76 -9.55 24.26
CA GLU A 21 7.43 -8.92 24.41
C GLU A 21 7.41 -7.92 25.58
N SER A 22 8.07 -8.25 26.71
CA SER A 22 8.22 -7.31 27.82
C SER A 22 9.01 -6.06 27.41
N PHE A 23 10.08 -6.21 26.62
CA PHE A 23 10.85 -5.07 26.13
C PHE A 23 10.08 -4.21 25.13
N VAL A 24 9.21 -4.81 24.32
CA VAL A 24 8.29 -4.07 23.45
C VAL A 24 7.27 -3.29 24.28
N LYS A 25 6.68 -3.92 25.30
CA LYS A 25 5.74 -3.27 26.23
C LYS A 25 6.38 -2.08 26.97
N ASP A 26 7.63 -2.25 27.41
CA ASP A 26 8.41 -1.20 28.07
C ASP A 26 8.94 -0.13 27.09
N LYS A 27 8.61 -0.22 25.79
CA LYS A 27 9.09 0.66 24.71
C LYS A 27 10.62 0.72 24.59
N LYS A 28 11.32 -0.34 25.01
CA LYS A 28 12.77 -0.49 24.85
C LYS A 28 13.15 -1.05 23.47
N ILE A 29 12.22 -1.76 22.83
CA ILE A 29 12.34 -2.32 21.50
C ILE A 29 11.13 -1.88 20.67
N GLU A 30 11.40 -1.39 19.47
CA GLU A 30 10.37 -1.10 18.47
C GLU A 30 10.34 -2.23 17.44
N VAL A 31 9.15 -2.78 17.20
CA VAL A 31 8.96 -3.81 16.19
C VAL A 31 8.76 -3.10 14.85
N MET A 32 9.80 -3.08 14.03
CA MET A 32 9.70 -2.60 12.66
C MET A 32 9.04 -3.68 11.80
N ASP A 33 7.80 -3.44 11.36
CA ASP A 33 7.20 -4.25 10.31
C ASP A 33 7.81 -3.83 8.97
N TYR A 34 8.71 -4.64 8.43
CA TYR A 34 9.32 -4.39 7.12
C TYR A 34 8.29 -4.30 6.00
N LYS A 35 7.11 -4.93 6.14
CA LYS A 35 6.04 -4.82 5.16
C LYS A 35 5.35 -3.47 5.21
N SER A 36 5.23 -2.83 6.37
CA SER A 36 4.65 -1.50 6.47
C SER A 36 5.68 -0.43 6.09
N TYR A 37 6.97 -0.62 6.39
CA TYR A 37 7.98 0.42 6.13
C TYR A 37 8.25 0.64 4.64
N GLU A 38 8.36 -0.42 3.83
CA GLU A 38 8.48 -0.30 2.38
C GLU A 38 7.18 0.20 1.72
N TYR A 39 6.02 -0.19 2.26
CA TYR A 39 4.73 0.28 1.75
C TYR A 39 4.50 1.75 2.10
N GLU A 40 4.78 2.18 3.33
CA GLU A 40 4.58 3.54 3.79
C GLU A 40 5.61 4.50 3.19
N THR A 41 6.90 4.14 3.02
CA THR A 41 7.85 5.08 2.39
C THR A 41 7.63 5.26 0.89
N ILE A 42 7.09 4.26 0.17
CA ILE A 42 6.76 4.39 -1.26
C ILE A 42 5.40 5.10 -1.44
N PHE A 43 4.41 4.85 -0.57
CA PHE A 43 3.07 5.45 -0.71
C PHE A 43 2.87 6.78 0.02
N SER A 44 3.68 7.14 1.01
CA SER A 44 3.48 8.38 1.79
C SER A 44 3.79 9.65 1.01
N GLN A 45 4.30 9.57 -0.22
CA GLN A 45 4.45 10.76 -1.06
C GLN A 45 3.23 11.09 -1.91
N ASN A 46 2.29 10.16 -2.18
CA ASN A 46 1.15 10.43 -3.09
C ASN A 46 -0.06 9.48 -2.91
N LEU A 47 -0.34 8.95 -1.71
CA LEU A 47 -1.54 8.12 -1.50
C LEU A 47 -2.81 8.99 -1.46
N LEU A 48 -3.31 9.35 -2.64
CA LEU A 48 -4.70 9.78 -2.85
C LEU A 48 -5.61 8.59 -2.56
N VAL A 49 -5.97 8.40 -1.29
CA VAL A 49 -7.03 7.47 -0.90
C VAL A 49 -8.34 8.05 -1.40
N SER A 50 -8.70 7.67 -2.62
CA SER A 50 -10.03 7.86 -3.15
C SER A 50 -11.03 7.20 -2.21
N SER A 51 -12.00 7.96 -1.69
CA SER A 51 -12.98 7.38 -0.77
C SER A 51 -13.72 6.22 -1.45
N VAL A 52 -14.18 5.22 -0.68
CA VAL A 52 -14.92 4.06 -1.22
C VAL A 52 -16.08 4.52 -2.13
N LYS A 53 -16.73 5.63 -1.78
CA LYS A 53 -17.81 6.24 -2.57
C LYS A 53 -17.33 6.78 -3.92
N ASP A 54 -16.14 7.38 -3.99
CA ASP A 54 -15.58 7.93 -5.22
C ASP A 54 -15.14 6.83 -6.18
N VAL A 55 -14.66 5.70 -5.64
CA VAL A 55 -14.35 4.52 -6.44
C VAL A 55 -15.63 3.92 -7.00
N GLN A 56 -16.65 3.73 -6.16
CA GLN A 56 -17.96 3.20 -6.58
C GLN A 56 -18.61 4.08 -7.67
N LYS A 57 -18.55 5.40 -7.52
CA LYS A 57 -19.07 6.35 -8.52
C LYS A 57 -18.37 6.19 -9.88
N ARG A 58 -17.03 6.09 -9.90
CA ARG A 58 -16.26 5.93 -11.13
C ARG A 58 -16.53 4.61 -11.83
N VAL A 59 -16.64 3.52 -11.08
CA VAL A 59 -17.00 2.20 -11.63
C VAL A 59 -18.38 2.27 -12.28
N PHE A 60 -19.37 2.84 -11.59
CA PHE A 60 -20.73 2.98 -12.13
C PHE A 60 -20.77 3.82 -13.41
N GLU A 61 -20.03 4.92 -13.47
CA GLU A 61 -19.95 5.76 -14.68
C GLU A 61 -19.28 5.03 -15.85
N ALA A 62 -18.25 4.22 -15.58
CA ALA A 62 -17.58 3.41 -16.60
C ALA A 62 -18.52 2.31 -17.15
N GLU A 63 -19.25 1.60 -16.27
CA GLU A 63 -20.25 0.61 -16.67
C GLU A 63 -21.36 1.23 -17.53
N LYS A 64 -21.80 2.44 -17.20
CA LYS A 64 -22.81 3.17 -17.97
C LYS A 64 -22.32 3.53 -19.38
N ARG A 65 -21.06 3.94 -19.54
CA ARG A 65 -20.46 4.20 -20.87
C ARG A 65 -20.44 2.94 -21.73
N VAL A 66 -20.01 1.83 -21.15
CA VAL A 66 -20.01 0.53 -21.82
C VAL A 66 -21.42 0.10 -22.23
N TYR A 67 -22.40 0.27 -21.34
CA TYR A 67 -23.80 -0.01 -21.65
C TYR A 67 -24.35 0.84 -22.81
N ASN A 68 -23.91 2.10 -22.90
CA ASN A 68 -24.29 3.02 -23.98
C ASN A 68 -23.53 2.77 -25.29
N GLY A 69 -22.61 1.80 -25.34
CA GLY A 69 -21.77 1.52 -26.51
C GLY A 69 -20.63 2.52 -26.72
N GLU A 70 -20.34 3.35 -25.71
CA GLU A 70 -19.25 4.33 -25.73
C GLU A 70 -17.96 3.64 -25.27
N PHE A 71 -17.33 2.90 -26.19
CA PHE A 71 -16.04 2.26 -25.95
C PHE A 71 -14.89 3.22 -26.24
N LEU A 72 -13.90 3.26 -25.35
CA LEU A 72 -12.65 3.97 -25.61
C LEU A 72 -11.82 3.18 -26.62
N THR A 73 -11.26 3.87 -27.61
CA THR A 73 -10.15 3.34 -28.38
C THR A 73 -8.91 3.28 -27.48
N GLN A 74 -7.92 2.48 -27.88
CA GLN A 74 -6.64 2.40 -27.17
C GLN A 74 -5.99 3.78 -27.00
N GLU A 75 -6.03 4.61 -28.04
CA GLU A 75 -5.49 5.97 -28.05
C GLU A 75 -6.21 6.87 -27.03
N SER A 76 -7.55 6.86 -27.02
CA SER A 76 -8.33 7.64 -26.04
C SER A 76 -8.14 7.15 -24.60
N TYR A 77 -7.93 5.85 -24.41
CA TYR A 77 -7.59 5.29 -23.09
C TYR A 77 -6.23 5.79 -22.60
N GLU A 78 -5.22 5.83 -23.49
CA GLU A 78 -3.88 6.33 -23.16
C GLU A 78 -3.89 7.82 -22.82
N GLU A 79 -4.65 8.63 -23.55
CA GLU A 79 -4.83 10.06 -23.25
C GLU A 79 -5.49 10.29 -21.89
N GLU A 80 -6.60 9.59 -21.61
CA GLU A 80 -7.30 9.67 -20.31
C GLU A 80 -6.38 9.23 -19.16
N MET A 81 -5.56 8.21 -19.39
CA MET A 81 -4.64 7.72 -18.37
C MET A 81 -3.48 8.68 -18.13
N ASN A 82 -2.89 9.21 -19.19
CA ASN A 82 -1.83 10.21 -19.07
C ASN A 82 -2.35 11.46 -18.34
N ARG A 83 -3.59 11.89 -18.62
CA ARG A 83 -4.23 12.99 -17.89
C ARG A 83 -4.41 12.65 -16.41
N PHE A 84 -4.92 11.46 -16.09
CA PHE A 84 -5.07 11.02 -14.70
C PHE A 84 -3.74 11.00 -13.94
N PHE A 85 -2.69 10.38 -14.50
CA PHE A 85 -1.38 10.32 -13.84
C PHE A 85 -0.78 11.71 -13.63
N LYS A 86 -0.95 12.60 -14.61
CA LYS A 86 -0.42 13.96 -14.55
C LYS A 86 -1.19 14.88 -13.61
N GLU A 87 -2.51 14.90 -13.68
CA GLU A 87 -3.36 15.85 -12.94
C GLU A 87 -3.69 15.37 -11.53
N GLU A 88 -3.98 14.07 -11.37
CA GLU A 88 -4.36 13.51 -10.06
C GLU A 88 -3.13 13.03 -9.29
N LEU A 89 -2.18 12.36 -9.95
CA LEU A 89 -1.04 11.73 -9.26
C LEU A 89 0.28 12.55 -9.34
N GLY A 90 0.31 13.61 -10.15
CA GLY A 90 1.44 14.53 -10.25
C GLY A 90 2.70 13.95 -10.91
N PHE A 91 2.59 12.87 -11.70
CA PHE A 91 3.72 12.32 -12.44
C PHE A 91 3.32 11.88 -13.86
N ASP A 92 4.27 11.98 -14.79
CA ASP A 92 4.11 11.46 -16.14
C ASP A 92 4.42 9.94 -16.17
N ARG A 93 3.68 9.20 -16.99
CA ARG A 93 3.75 7.73 -17.09
C ARG A 93 4.82 7.25 -18.08
#